data_AF-A0A2A2WKP8-F1
#
_entry.id   AF-A0A2A2WKP8-F1
#
_cell.length_a   1.000
_cell.length_b   1.000
_cell.length_c   1.000
_cell.angle_alpha   90.00
_cell.angle_beta   90.00
_cell.angle_gamma   90.00
#
_symmetry.space_group_name_H-M   'P 1'
#
loop_
_entity.id
_entity.type
_entity.pdbx_description
1 polymer ?
#
loop_
_entity_poly.entity_id
_entity_poly.type
_entity_poly.pdbx_seq_one_letter_code
_entity_poly.pdbx_strand_id
1 'polypeptide(L)'
;MARVAVVGASGFIGSSVCDALSIRGHEVMRLKAPRMDSTRSTDGFGTALDELKRALSKCDSLINSAGVPAATGTDDQQLLAANGILPGVLAALCAEADVRFIHVSSAAVQGRCKKLNADPSTSPFSPYSESKARGESEALRYSRTCVYRPPGVHGPSRTVTKAIARLARSSASSVAGEGTDNTAQALIGNVADAIAHLATYDKTAPSIVSHPSEGLTTASFLMALGGRAPRSLPRPLARGAVSAAFAAGRLNDRFSGHARRLEMLWFGQQQAESWLSQSGWIAPHQQNAWHELGRTLAHDSNRKDAE
;
A
#
# COMPACT_ATOMS: atom_id res chain seq x y z
N MET A 1 -6.41 -23.17 12.06
CA MET A 1 -5.04 -22.85 11.61
C MET A 1 -5.02 -22.98 10.10
N ALA A 2 -4.64 -21.92 9.38
CA ALA A 2 -4.57 -21.91 7.91
C ALA A 2 -3.11 -21.94 7.43
N ARG A 3 -2.89 -22.49 6.23
CA ARG A 3 -1.62 -22.47 5.49
C ARG A 3 -1.70 -21.36 4.44
N VAL A 4 -0.86 -20.35 4.58
CA VAL A 4 -0.92 -19.14 3.75
C VAL A 4 0.38 -18.96 3.00
N ALA A 5 0.29 -18.99 1.67
CA ALA A 5 1.41 -18.68 0.80
C ALA A 5 1.55 -17.17 0.60
N VAL A 6 2.78 -16.66 0.60
CA VAL A 6 3.06 -15.23 0.44
C VAL A 6 4.11 -15.03 -0.65
N VAL A 7 3.70 -14.40 -1.75
CA VAL A 7 4.59 -13.89 -2.79
C VAL A 7 4.99 -12.45 -2.45
N GLY A 8 6.29 -12.16 -2.52
CA GLY A 8 6.84 -10.86 -2.07
C GLY A 8 7.12 -10.78 -0.57
N ALA A 9 7.32 -11.93 0.09
CA ALA A 9 7.52 -12.05 1.54
C ALA A 9 8.75 -11.31 2.11
N SER A 10 9.75 -10.97 1.29
CA SER A 10 10.92 -10.19 1.70
C SER A 10 10.73 -8.68 1.57
N GLY A 11 9.62 -8.23 0.98
CA GLY A 11 9.32 -6.81 0.78
C GLY A 11 8.72 -6.15 2.03
N PHE A 12 8.62 -4.82 1.99
CA PHE A 12 8.11 -3.99 3.09
C PHE A 12 6.74 -4.43 3.64
N ILE A 13 5.80 -4.77 2.76
CA ILE A 13 4.47 -5.26 3.18
C ILE A 13 4.51 -6.77 3.46
N GLY A 14 5.12 -7.55 2.57
CA GLY A 14 5.12 -9.00 2.67
C GLY A 14 5.79 -9.53 3.95
N SER A 15 6.87 -8.91 4.43
CA SER A 15 7.52 -9.34 5.66
C SER A 15 6.61 -9.13 6.88
N SER A 16 6.00 -7.95 6.98
CA SER A 16 5.03 -7.66 8.05
C SER A 16 3.78 -8.55 7.99
N VAL A 17 3.34 -8.92 6.79
CA VAL A 17 2.25 -9.91 6.60
C VAL A 17 2.65 -11.28 7.13
N CYS A 18 3.87 -11.75 6.83
CA CYS A 18 4.37 -13.01 7.38
C CYS A 18 4.42 -12.99 8.92
N ASP A 19 4.81 -11.86 9.52
CA ASP A 19 4.83 -11.69 10.97
C ASP A 19 3.40 -11.71 11.54
N ALA A 20 2.47 -10.96 10.93
CA ALA A 20 1.07 -10.93 11.35
C ALA A 20 0.39 -12.31 11.25
N LEU A 21 0.65 -13.07 10.20
CA LEU A 21 0.15 -14.45 10.05
C LEU A 21 0.72 -15.38 11.13
N SER A 22 2.01 -15.29 11.41
CA SER A 22 2.67 -16.08 12.46
C SER A 22 2.10 -15.76 13.84
N ILE A 23 1.91 -14.48 14.16
CA ILE A 23 1.31 -14.01 15.43
C ILE A 23 -0.11 -14.57 15.60
N ARG A 24 -0.86 -14.71 14.51
CA ARG A 24 -2.22 -15.29 14.49
C ARG A 24 -2.24 -16.82 14.50
N GLY A 25 -1.09 -17.48 14.60
CA GLY A 25 -0.99 -18.94 14.65
C GLY A 25 -1.29 -19.62 13.30
N HIS A 26 -0.96 -18.96 12.19
CA HIS A 26 -1.06 -19.54 10.85
C HIS A 26 0.31 -19.99 10.34
N GLU A 27 0.32 -20.99 9.46
CA GLU A 27 1.55 -21.46 8.81
C GLU A 27 1.84 -20.59 7.58
N VAL A 28 3.08 -20.12 7.45
CA VAL A 28 3.48 -19.18 6.40
C VAL A 28 4.44 -19.84 5.41
N MET A 29 4.00 -19.96 4.16
CA MET A 29 4.83 -20.44 3.05
C MET A 29 5.35 -19.24 2.25
N ARG A 30 6.66 -18.97 2.34
CA ARG A 30 7.27 -17.85 1.59
C ARG A 30 7.62 -18.30 0.19
N LEU A 31 6.98 -17.70 -0.81
CA LEU A 31 7.19 -18.02 -2.22
C LEU A 31 7.95 -16.90 -2.93
N LYS A 32 8.83 -17.29 -3.86
CA LYS A 32 9.49 -16.35 -4.77
C LYS A 32 8.48 -15.96 -5.86
N ALA A 33 8.49 -14.68 -6.23
CA ALA A 33 7.73 -14.25 -7.41
C ALA A 33 8.37 -14.89 -8.67
N PRO A 34 7.56 -15.45 -9.59
CA PRO A 34 8.09 -15.91 -10.87
C PRO A 34 8.70 -14.70 -11.61
N ARG A 35 9.90 -14.88 -12.17
CA ARG A 35 10.55 -13.83 -12.96
C ARG A 35 9.86 -13.74 -14.31
N MET A 36 9.10 -12.67 -14.51
CA MET A 36 8.45 -12.37 -15.77
C MET A 36 9.46 -11.64 -16.69
N ASP A 37 10.36 -12.38 -17.37
CA ASP A 37 11.20 -11.79 -18.42
C ASP A 37 10.37 -11.67 -19.70
N SER A 38 10.17 -10.46 -20.22
CA SER A 38 9.45 -10.21 -21.48
C SER A 38 10.19 -10.73 -22.73
N THR A 39 11.40 -11.26 -22.56
CA THR A 39 12.35 -11.60 -23.64
C THR A 39 12.88 -13.05 -23.59
N ARG A 40 12.56 -13.84 -22.57
CA ARG A 40 13.08 -15.22 -22.43
C ARG A 40 12.07 -16.29 -22.88
N SER A 41 12.61 -17.32 -23.55
CA SER A 41 11.97 -18.57 -23.92
C SER A 41 11.17 -19.20 -22.76
N THR A 42 10.08 -19.88 -23.12
CA THR A 42 9.04 -20.49 -22.27
C THR A 42 9.53 -21.47 -21.20
N ASP A 43 10.76 -21.99 -21.30
CA ASP A 43 11.26 -23.06 -20.44
C ASP A 43 11.55 -22.61 -18.99
N GLY A 44 11.97 -21.36 -18.79
CA GLY A 44 12.21 -20.78 -17.46
C GLY A 44 10.93 -20.45 -16.70
N PHE A 45 9.82 -20.23 -17.42
CA PHE A 45 8.51 -19.99 -16.84
C PHE A 45 7.88 -21.29 -16.34
N GLY A 46 8.05 -22.40 -17.06
CA GLY A 46 7.45 -23.69 -16.72
C GLY A 46 7.85 -24.17 -15.31
N THR A 47 9.15 -24.14 -14.99
CA THR A 47 9.66 -24.62 -13.70
C THR A 47 9.14 -23.79 -12.51
N ALA A 48 9.17 -22.45 -12.62
CA ALA A 48 8.65 -21.56 -11.59
C ALA A 48 7.13 -21.68 -11.43
N LEU A 49 6.41 -21.91 -12.54
CA LEU A 49 4.97 -22.13 -12.54
C LEU A 49 4.61 -23.46 -11.86
N ASP A 50 5.37 -24.52 -12.13
CA ASP A 50 5.18 -25.83 -11.53
C ASP A 50 5.48 -25.83 -10.02
N GLU A 51 6.50 -25.09 -9.60
CA GLU A 51 6.77 -24.86 -8.17
C GLU A 51 5.59 -24.14 -7.49
N LEU A 52 5.05 -23.12 -8.15
CA LEU A 52 3.90 -22.39 -7.62
C LEU A 52 2.65 -23.29 -7.55
N LYS A 53 2.37 -24.09 -8.60
CA LYS A 53 1.27 -25.07 -8.60
C LYS A 53 1.42 -26.09 -7.46
N ARG A 54 2.63 -26.61 -7.24
CA ARG A 54 2.93 -27.51 -6.10
C ARG A 54 2.78 -26.84 -4.74
N ALA A 55 3.04 -25.54 -4.65
CA ALA A 55 2.83 -24.79 -3.41
C ALA A 55 1.34 -24.53 -3.17
N LEU A 56 0.58 -24.20 -4.22
CA LEU A 56 -0.86 -23.94 -4.15
C LEU A 56 -1.64 -25.17 -3.67
N SER A 57 -1.24 -26.39 -4.05
CA SER A 57 -1.87 -27.61 -3.55
C SER A 57 -1.65 -27.87 -2.04
N LYS A 58 -0.82 -27.05 -1.38
CA LYS A 58 -0.47 -27.17 0.04
C LYS A 58 -0.93 -25.97 0.88
N CYS A 59 -1.61 -24.97 0.30
CA CYS A 59 -2.06 -23.79 1.01
C CYS A 59 -3.55 -23.50 0.80
N ASP A 60 -4.17 -22.85 1.78
CA ASP A 60 -5.58 -22.46 1.73
C ASP A 60 -5.77 -21.09 1.04
N SER A 61 -4.74 -20.25 1.09
CA SER A 61 -4.74 -18.94 0.44
C SER A 61 -3.35 -18.52 -0.04
N LEU A 62 -3.33 -17.69 -1.09
CA LEU A 62 -2.16 -17.01 -1.61
C LEU A 62 -2.31 -15.50 -1.48
N ILE A 63 -1.33 -14.85 -0.85
CA ILE A 63 -1.19 -13.40 -0.80
C ILE A 63 -0.14 -12.96 -1.80
N ASN A 64 -0.51 -12.09 -2.74
CA ASN A 64 0.44 -11.38 -3.59
C ASN A 64 0.72 -9.99 -3.02
N SER A 65 1.87 -9.86 -2.34
CA SER A 65 2.45 -8.60 -1.92
C SER A 65 3.67 -8.21 -2.77
N ALA A 66 3.95 -8.92 -3.86
CA ALA A 66 5.00 -8.51 -4.78
C ALA A 66 4.61 -7.23 -5.51
N GLY A 67 5.61 -6.40 -5.76
CA GLY A 67 5.45 -5.22 -6.57
C GLY A 67 6.60 -4.24 -6.41
N VAL A 68 6.81 -3.46 -7.46
CA VAL A 68 7.84 -2.43 -7.49
C VAL A 68 7.19 -1.07 -7.24
N PRO A 69 7.68 -0.27 -6.27
CA PRO A 69 7.29 1.13 -6.17
C PRO A 69 8.01 1.94 -7.27
N ALA A 70 7.33 2.90 -7.90
CA ALA A 70 7.91 3.72 -8.99
C ALA A 70 9.07 4.66 -8.61
N ALA A 71 9.72 4.47 -7.46
CA ALA A 71 10.77 5.38 -6.96
C ALA A 71 12.14 5.19 -7.63
N THR A 72 12.32 4.18 -8.48
CA THR A 72 13.58 3.92 -9.19
C THR A 72 13.34 4.10 -10.68
N GLY A 73 13.69 5.27 -11.20
CA GLY A 73 13.32 5.77 -12.52
C GLY A 73 13.93 5.05 -13.73
N THR A 74 13.86 3.73 -13.78
CA THR A 74 14.28 2.93 -14.93
C THR A 74 13.55 1.59 -14.93
N ASP A 75 12.78 1.41 -16.01
CA ASP A 75 12.14 0.18 -16.51
C ASP A 75 10.63 0.01 -16.25
N ASP A 76 9.83 0.76 -17.02
CA ASP A 76 8.37 0.62 -17.10
C ASP A 76 7.93 -0.82 -17.41
N GLN A 77 8.77 -1.62 -18.09
CA GLN A 77 8.46 -3.03 -18.36
C GLN A 77 8.53 -3.89 -17.11
N GLN A 78 9.53 -3.69 -16.24
CA GLN A 78 9.60 -4.40 -14.96
C GLN A 78 8.46 -4.01 -14.03
N LEU A 79 8.12 -2.72 -14.00
CA LEU A 79 6.99 -2.22 -13.23
C LEU A 79 5.67 -2.86 -13.72
N LEU A 80 5.46 -2.89 -15.03
CA LEU A 80 4.30 -3.50 -15.66
C LEU A 80 4.23 -5.01 -15.44
N ALA A 81 5.36 -5.71 -15.58
CA ALA A 81 5.41 -7.15 -15.39
C ALA A 81 5.10 -7.53 -13.93
N ALA A 82 5.73 -6.85 -12.97
CA ALA A 82 5.58 -7.15 -11.54
C ALA A 82 4.23 -6.70 -10.96
N ASN A 83 3.72 -5.53 -11.36
CA ASN A 83 2.49 -4.98 -10.79
C ASN A 83 1.25 -5.23 -11.65
N GLY A 84 1.40 -5.32 -12.98
CA GLY A 84 0.30 -5.39 -13.92
C GLY A 84 -0.04 -6.79 -14.39
N ILE A 85 0.97 -7.62 -14.71
CA ILE A 85 0.76 -8.94 -15.30
C ILE A 85 0.74 -10.03 -14.22
N LEU A 86 1.72 -10.02 -13.31
CA LEU A 86 1.85 -11.03 -12.26
C LEU A 86 0.56 -11.29 -11.47
N PRO A 87 -0.24 -10.27 -11.07
CA PRO A 87 -1.47 -10.53 -10.32
C PRO A 87 -2.48 -11.40 -11.08
N GLY A 88 -2.63 -11.21 -12.41
CA GLY A 88 -3.51 -12.03 -13.23
C GLY A 88 -3.04 -13.48 -13.34
N VAL A 89 -1.73 -13.69 -13.52
CA VAL A 89 -1.13 -15.03 -13.56
C VAL A 89 -1.37 -15.77 -12.24
N LEU A 90 -1.12 -15.11 -11.11
CA LEU A 90 -1.34 -15.70 -9.79
C LEU A 90 -2.83 -15.98 -9.53
N ALA A 91 -3.72 -15.06 -9.92
CA ALA A 91 -5.16 -15.23 -9.78
C ALA A 91 -5.68 -16.42 -10.60
N ALA A 92 -5.20 -16.58 -11.83
CA ALA A 92 -5.54 -17.71 -12.70
C ALA A 92 -5.18 -19.06 -12.06
N LEU A 93 -3.94 -19.18 -11.56
CA LEU A 93 -3.46 -20.40 -10.91
C LEU A 93 -4.22 -20.71 -9.62
N CYS A 94 -4.53 -19.68 -8.83
CA CYS A 94 -5.36 -19.83 -7.64
C CYS A 94 -6.76 -20.32 -7.98
N ALA A 95 -7.37 -19.79 -9.04
CA ALA A 95 -8.69 -20.24 -9.50
C ALA A 95 -8.68 -21.70 -9.98
N GLU A 96 -7.64 -22.11 -10.71
CA GLU A 96 -7.44 -23.52 -11.10
C GLU A 96 -7.29 -24.46 -9.90
N ALA A 97 -6.68 -23.98 -8.81
CA ALA A 97 -6.41 -24.75 -7.60
C ALA A 97 -7.48 -24.59 -6.49
N ASP A 98 -8.56 -23.83 -6.74
CA ASP A 98 -9.58 -23.41 -5.75
C ASP A 98 -9.01 -22.69 -4.50
N VAL A 99 -7.83 -22.09 -4.62
CA VAL A 99 -7.14 -21.36 -3.56
C VAL A 99 -7.64 -19.92 -3.51
N ARG A 100 -7.88 -19.40 -2.31
CA ARG A 100 -8.24 -17.97 -2.13
C ARG A 100 -7.07 -17.07 -2.52
N PHE A 101 -7.32 -16.05 -3.31
CA PHE A 101 -6.28 -15.11 -3.74
C PHE A 101 -6.48 -13.72 -3.15
N ILE A 102 -5.47 -13.19 -2.45
CA ILE A 102 -5.45 -11.82 -1.94
C ILE A 102 -4.39 -11.02 -2.69
N HIS A 103 -4.80 -10.05 -3.49
CA HIS A 103 -3.87 -9.15 -4.18
C HIS A 103 -3.72 -7.82 -3.43
N VAL A 104 -2.49 -7.49 -3.01
CA VAL A 104 -2.17 -6.19 -2.41
C VAL A 104 -1.97 -5.14 -3.51
N SER A 105 -3.01 -4.35 -3.75
CA SER A 105 -2.99 -3.22 -4.66
C SER A 105 -2.64 -1.91 -3.92
N SER A 106 -3.27 -0.79 -4.27
CA SER A 106 -3.06 0.53 -3.66
C SER A 106 -4.28 1.42 -3.86
N ALA A 107 -4.60 2.26 -2.87
CA ALA A 107 -5.59 3.33 -3.04
C ALA A 107 -5.20 4.33 -4.16
N ALA A 108 -3.93 4.38 -4.56
CA ALA A 108 -3.45 5.24 -5.64
C ALA A 108 -4.11 4.94 -7.00
N VAL A 109 -4.70 3.75 -7.20
CA VAL A 109 -5.45 3.42 -8.42
C VAL A 109 -6.66 4.33 -8.64
N GLN A 110 -7.20 4.93 -7.57
CA GLN A 110 -8.35 5.85 -7.64
C GLN A 110 -7.93 7.32 -7.85
N GLY A 111 -6.63 7.61 -7.83
CA GLY A 111 -6.10 8.95 -8.03
C GLY A 111 -6.75 10.04 -7.18
N ARG A 112 -7.15 11.15 -7.83
CA ARG A 112 -7.72 12.36 -7.18
C ARG A 112 -9.23 12.26 -6.99
N CYS A 113 -9.75 11.12 -6.53
CA CYS A 113 -11.16 11.01 -6.16
C CYS A 113 -11.44 11.76 -4.84
N LYS A 114 -12.68 12.21 -4.65
CA LYS A 114 -13.11 12.93 -3.43
C LYS A 114 -13.03 12.04 -2.18
N LYS A 115 -13.38 10.75 -2.34
CA LYS A 115 -13.50 9.80 -1.25
C LYS A 115 -13.08 8.42 -1.74
N LEU A 116 -12.01 7.87 -1.14
CA LEU A 116 -11.51 6.52 -1.42
C LEU A 116 -12.52 5.48 -0.95
N ASN A 117 -12.79 4.48 -1.78
CA ASN A 117 -13.76 3.43 -1.45
C ASN A 117 -13.39 2.09 -2.12
N ALA A 118 -14.30 1.13 -2.04
CA ALA A 118 -14.20 -0.18 -2.67
C ALA A 118 -14.88 -0.25 -4.07
N ASP A 119 -15.20 0.90 -4.69
CA ASP A 119 -15.77 0.94 -6.04
C ASP A 119 -14.74 0.44 -7.07
N PRO A 120 -15.14 -0.31 -8.11
CA PRO A 120 -14.20 -0.84 -9.09
C PRO A 120 -13.54 0.24 -9.96
N SER A 121 -14.06 1.47 -10.01
CA SER A 121 -13.48 2.54 -10.82
C SER A 121 -12.04 2.87 -10.43
N THR A 122 -11.23 3.14 -11.45
CA THR A 122 -9.84 3.56 -11.33
C THR A 122 -9.61 4.83 -12.13
N SER A 123 -8.78 5.73 -11.60
CA SER A 123 -8.33 6.95 -12.26
C SER A 123 -6.84 7.13 -11.97
N PRO A 124 -5.97 6.28 -12.55
CA PRO A 124 -4.54 6.33 -12.31
C PRO A 124 -3.94 7.67 -12.81
N PHE A 125 -2.90 8.14 -12.13
CA PHE A 125 -2.26 9.44 -12.38
C PHE A 125 -0.73 9.36 -12.48
N SER A 126 -0.18 8.15 -12.43
CA SER A 126 1.24 7.84 -12.46
C SER A 126 1.47 6.43 -13.00
N PRO A 127 2.67 6.12 -13.54
CA PRO A 127 3.01 4.76 -13.99
C PRO A 127 2.79 3.70 -12.91
N TYR A 128 3.08 4.03 -11.64
CA TYR A 128 2.79 3.14 -10.51
C TYR A 128 1.30 2.84 -10.38
N SER A 129 0.46 3.87 -10.29
CA SER A 129 -0.99 3.68 -10.15
C SER A 129 -1.60 2.98 -11.36
N GLU A 130 -1.08 3.22 -12.56
CA GLU A 130 -1.52 2.55 -13.79
C GLU A 130 -1.13 1.07 -13.78
N SER A 131 0.11 0.75 -13.41
CA SER A 131 0.57 -0.63 -13.26
C SER A 131 -0.26 -1.42 -12.23
N LYS A 132 -0.63 -0.78 -11.11
CA LYS A 132 -1.50 -1.38 -10.08
C LYS A 132 -2.93 -1.54 -10.57
N ALA A 133 -3.50 -0.54 -11.24
CA ALA A 133 -4.86 -0.62 -11.80
C ALA A 133 -4.98 -1.76 -12.83
N ARG A 134 -3.96 -1.94 -13.68
CA ARG A 134 -3.89 -3.09 -14.59
C ARG A 134 -3.85 -4.42 -13.82
N GLY A 135 -3.04 -4.51 -12.77
CA GLY A 135 -2.97 -5.69 -11.91
C GLY A 135 -4.31 -6.04 -11.27
N GLU A 136 -5.06 -5.04 -10.81
CA GLU A 136 -6.43 -5.25 -10.31
C GLU A 136 -7.35 -5.82 -11.40
N SER A 137 -7.35 -5.21 -12.58
CA SER A 137 -8.18 -5.65 -13.70
C SER A 137 -7.88 -7.08 -14.13
N GLU A 138 -6.61 -7.46 -14.21
CA GLU A 138 -6.20 -8.83 -14.56
C GLU A 138 -6.58 -9.84 -13.46
N ALA A 139 -6.40 -9.49 -12.18
CA ALA A 139 -6.73 -10.39 -11.07
C ALA A 139 -8.26 -10.58 -10.91
N LEU A 140 -9.04 -9.51 -11.07
CA LEU A 140 -10.50 -9.51 -10.85
C LEU A 140 -11.29 -10.31 -11.90
N ARG A 141 -10.64 -10.80 -12.97
CA ARG A 141 -11.24 -11.74 -13.93
C ARG A 141 -11.51 -13.12 -13.33
N TYR A 142 -10.88 -13.45 -12.22
CA TYR A 142 -10.94 -14.76 -11.61
C TYR A 142 -11.72 -14.75 -10.29
N SER A 143 -12.48 -15.82 -10.04
CA SER A 143 -13.25 -16.01 -8.81
C SER A 143 -12.33 -16.16 -7.58
N ARG A 144 -12.90 -16.02 -6.38
CA ARG A 144 -12.17 -16.14 -5.09
C ARG A 144 -10.98 -15.19 -4.93
N THR A 145 -10.94 -14.14 -5.75
CA THR A 145 -9.99 -13.04 -5.68
C THR A 145 -10.53 -11.90 -4.84
N CYS A 146 -9.71 -11.41 -3.91
CA CYS A 146 -9.93 -10.18 -3.17
C CYS A 146 -8.75 -9.22 -3.40
N VAL A 147 -9.05 -8.07 -4.00
CA VAL A 147 -8.11 -6.96 -4.17
C VAL A 147 -8.20 -6.06 -2.95
N TYR A 148 -7.08 -5.90 -2.26
CA TYR A 148 -6.98 -5.02 -1.10
C TYR A 148 -6.24 -3.72 -1.45
N ARG A 149 -6.85 -2.57 -1.15
CA ARG A 149 -6.35 -1.23 -1.48
C ARG A 149 -5.90 -0.48 -0.22
N PRO A 150 -4.65 -0.67 0.24
CA PRO A 150 -4.07 0.14 1.31
C PRO A 150 -3.76 1.58 0.82
N PRO A 151 -3.85 2.59 1.70
CA PRO A 151 -3.54 3.97 1.37
C PRO A 151 -2.02 4.21 1.57
N GLY A 152 -1.61 5.41 2.00
CA GLY A 152 -0.20 5.67 2.30
C GLY A 152 0.28 4.81 3.48
N VAL A 153 1.07 3.78 3.21
CA VAL A 153 1.56 2.84 4.24
C VAL A 153 2.87 3.34 4.85
N HIS A 154 2.91 3.41 6.19
CA HIS A 154 4.06 3.92 6.95
C HIS A 154 4.65 2.88 7.89
N GLY A 155 5.97 2.92 7.99
CA GLY A 155 6.75 2.07 8.89
C GLY A 155 8.20 2.54 8.99
N PRO A 156 8.96 2.04 9.98
CA PRO A 156 10.27 2.56 10.33
C PRO A 156 11.30 2.37 9.21
N SER A 157 11.18 1.34 8.38
CA SER A 157 12.11 1.05 7.28
C SER A 157 11.81 1.84 5.99
N ARG A 158 10.67 2.54 5.90
CA ARG A 158 10.21 3.15 4.64
C ARG A 158 10.80 4.53 4.41
N THR A 159 11.49 4.73 3.28
CA THR A 159 12.16 6.00 2.93
C THR A 159 11.21 7.20 2.89
N VAL A 160 9.99 7.03 2.35
CA VAL A 160 9.01 8.14 2.31
C VAL A 160 8.53 8.51 3.71
N THR A 161 8.33 7.55 4.60
CA THR A 161 7.97 7.79 6.01
C THR A 161 9.09 8.57 6.72
N LYS A 162 10.36 8.17 6.52
CA LYS A 162 11.53 8.91 7.02
C LYS A 162 11.56 10.36 6.52
N ALA A 163 11.32 10.58 5.23
CA ALA A 163 11.30 11.90 4.63
C ALA A 163 10.16 12.78 5.19
N ILE A 164 8.96 12.23 5.34
CA ILE A 164 7.82 12.94 5.95
C ILE A 164 8.11 13.24 7.41
N ALA A 165 8.67 12.30 8.18
CA ALA A 165 9.02 12.53 9.58
C ALA A 165 10.08 13.64 9.73
N ARG A 166 11.08 13.73 8.84
CA ARG A 166 12.02 14.85 8.82
C ARG A 166 11.34 16.18 8.52
N LEU A 167 10.44 16.23 7.53
CA LEU A 167 9.63 17.43 7.25
C LEU A 167 8.76 17.80 8.45
N ALA A 168 8.13 16.81 9.08
CA ALA A 168 7.32 16.95 10.28
C ALA A 168 8.12 17.42 11.50
N ARG A 169 9.47 17.32 11.47
CA ARG A 169 10.40 17.87 12.47
C ARG A 169 11.04 19.21 12.08
N SER A 170 10.94 19.68 10.83
CA SER A 170 11.50 20.95 10.38
C SER A 170 10.53 22.15 10.43
N SER A 171 11.02 23.38 10.56
CA SER A 171 10.17 24.59 10.57
C SER A 171 9.21 24.73 9.36
N ALA A 172 9.42 23.95 8.28
CA ALA A 172 8.55 23.89 7.11
C ALA A 172 7.27 23.03 7.28
N SER A 173 7.13 22.28 8.38
CA SER A 173 5.92 21.48 8.63
C SER A 173 4.67 22.35 8.65
N SER A 174 3.72 22.03 7.77
CA SER A 174 2.53 22.84 7.54
C SER A 174 1.34 22.01 7.04
N VAL A 175 0.13 22.54 7.24
CA VAL A 175 -1.17 22.00 6.80
C VAL A 175 -2.04 23.13 6.23
N ALA A 176 -3.07 22.80 5.43
CA ALA A 176 -4.02 23.81 4.97
C ALA A 176 -5.13 24.03 6.00
N GLY A 177 -5.36 25.29 6.38
CA GLY A 177 -6.29 25.64 7.45
C GLY A 177 -5.88 25.00 8.78
N GLU A 178 -6.86 24.57 9.57
CA GLU A 178 -6.63 23.95 10.89
C GLU A 178 -6.05 22.53 10.80
N GLY A 179 -5.97 21.94 9.61
CA GLY A 179 -5.51 20.57 9.41
C GLY A 179 -6.40 19.50 10.05
N THR A 180 -7.71 19.77 10.10
CA THR A 180 -8.77 18.85 10.56
C THR A 180 -9.24 17.90 9.46
N ASP A 181 -8.75 18.06 8.23
CA ASP A 181 -9.10 17.18 7.11
C ASP A 181 -8.54 15.76 7.34
N ASN A 182 -9.37 14.73 7.11
CA ASN A 182 -8.97 13.32 7.21
C ASN A 182 -7.82 13.00 6.26
N THR A 183 -6.83 12.24 6.73
CA THR A 183 -5.72 11.78 5.89
C THR A 183 -5.75 10.26 5.69
N ALA A 184 -5.58 9.84 4.44
CA ALA A 184 -5.51 8.43 4.08
C ALA A 184 -4.10 7.88 4.31
N GLN A 185 -3.77 7.62 5.58
CA GLN A 185 -2.51 7.02 6.01
C GLN A 185 -2.81 5.78 6.85
N ALA A 186 -1.92 4.78 6.75
CA ALA A 186 -2.05 3.53 7.48
C ALA A 186 -0.71 3.06 8.05
N LEU A 187 -0.73 2.49 9.25
CA LEU A 187 0.43 1.82 9.82
C LEU A 187 0.65 0.47 9.15
N ILE A 188 1.91 0.12 8.92
CA ILE A 188 2.27 -1.14 8.29
C ILE A 188 1.73 -2.37 9.05
N GLY A 189 1.72 -2.32 10.39
CA GLY A 189 1.16 -3.39 11.22
C GLY A 189 -0.35 -3.59 10.99
N ASN A 190 -1.11 -2.49 10.89
CA ASN A 190 -2.55 -2.55 10.60
C ASN A 190 -2.82 -3.05 9.19
N VAL A 191 -2.03 -2.62 8.21
CA VAL A 191 -2.12 -3.11 6.82
C VAL A 191 -1.82 -4.60 6.73
N ALA A 192 -0.77 -5.06 7.40
CA ALA A 192 -0.39 -6.47 7.44
C ALA A 192 -1.46 -7.34 8.10
N ASP A 193 -2.02 -6.87 9.22
CA ASP A 193 -3.06 -7.55 9.96
C ASP A 193 -4.39 -7.62 9.18
N ALA A 194 -4.76 -6.54 8.45
CA ALA A 194 -5.90 -6.54 7.54
C ALA A 194 -5.72 -7.57 6.41
N ILE A 195 -4.53 -7.64 5.80
CA ILE A 195 -4.22 -8.62 4.75
C ILE A 195 -4.32 -10.05 5.31
N ALA A 196 -3.74 -10.30 6.49
CA ALA A 196 -3.84 -11.59 7.17
C ALA A 196 -5.31 -11.94 7.45
N HIS A 197 -6.13 -10.97 7.86
CA HIS A 197 -7.56 -11.17 8.11
C HIS A 197 -8.31 -11.56 6.84
N LEU A 198 -8.07 -10.87 5.73
CA LEU A 198 -8.68 -11.21 4.45
C LEU A 198 -8.26 -12.60 3.96
N ALA A 199 -6.99 -12.98 4.15
CA ALA A 199 -6.48 -14.27 3.74
C ALA A 199 -7.08 -15.43 4.54
N THR A 200 -7.37 -15.23 5.83
CA THR A 200 -7.87 -16.28 6.73
C THR A 200 -9.32 -16.10 7.16
N TYR A 201 -10.06 -15.19 6.52
CA TYR A 201 -11.48 -15.01 6.77
C TYR A 201 -12.27 -16.29 6.43
N ASP A 202 -13.16 -16.75 7.31
CA ASP A 202 -13.84 -18.04 7.10
C ASP A 202 -14.87 -18.00 5.96
N LYS A 203 -15.35 -16.81 5.59
CA LYS A 203 -16.34 -16.62 4.52
C LYS A 203 -15.69 -16.01 3.28
N THR A 204 -16.52 -15.70 2.29
CA THR A 204 -16.10 -14.96 1.09
C THR A 204 -16.02 -13.47 1.41
N ALA A 205 -14.84 -12.88 1.24
CA ALA A 205 -14.66 -11.43 1.27
C ALA A 205 -15.14 -10.82 -0.06
N PRO A 206 -15.50 -9.52 -0.08
CA PRO A 206 -15.77 -8.81 -1.33
C PRO A 206 -14.57 -8.85 -2.29
N SER A 207 -14.83 -8.67 -3.59
CA SER A 207 -13.78 -8.67 -4.61
C SER A 207 -12.81 -7.50 -4.45
N ILE A 208 -13.25 -6.37 -3.87
CA ILE A 208 -12.42 -5.19 -3.59
C ILE A 208 -12.67 -4.75 -2.15
N VAL A 209 -11.59 -4.49 -1.42
CA VAL A 209 -11.62 -4.00 -0.03
C VAL A 209 -10.66 -2.83 0.12
N SER A 210 -11.16 -1.68 0.58
CA SER A 210 -10.32 -0.52 0.96
C SER A 210 -9.88 -0.63 2.42
N HIS A 211 -8.70 -0.13 2.78
CA HIS A 211 -8.36 0.03 4.21
C HIS A 211 -9.28 1.08 4.86
N PRO A 212 -9.76 0.86 6.10
CA PRO A 212 -10.48 1.89 6.84
C PRO A 212 -9.58 3.06 7.23
N SER A 213 -10.20 4.17 7.65
CA SER A 213 -9.45 5.29 8.22
C SER A 213 -8.88 4.91 9.58
N GLU A 214 -7.65 5.32 9.86
CA GLU A 214 -7.03 5.17 11.19
C GLU A 214 -7.32 6.38 12.11
N GLY A 215 -8.29 7.22 11.74
CA GLY A 215 -8.73 8.36 12.56
C GLY A 215 -7.72 9.50 12.65
N LEU A 216 -6.84 9.64 11.66
CA LEU A 216 -5.88 10.73 11.58
C LEU A 216 -6.38 11.90 10.73
N THR A 217 -6.03 13.11 11.16
CA THR A 217 -6.14 14.32 10.36
C THR A 217 -4.76 14.68 9.79
N THR A 218 -4.72 15.61 8.83
CA THR A 218 -3.44 16.13 8.29
C THR A 218 -2.56 16.71 9.40
N ALA A 219 -3.14 17.41 10.38
CA ALA A 219 -2.40 17.94 11.52
C ALA A 219 -1.94 16.85 12.49
N SER A 220 -2.83 15.93 12.90
CA SER A 220 -2.47 14.90 13.89
C SER A 220 -1.45 13.91 13.35
N PHE A 221 -1.47 13.62 12.05
CA PHE A 221 -0.45 12.81 11.39
C PHE A 221 0.94 13.44 11.44
N LEU A 222 1.08 14.71 11.05
CA LEU A 222 2.36 15.41 11.13
C LEU A 222 2.83 15.59 12.58
N MET A 223 1.90 15.88 13.49
CA MET A 223 2.21 15.97 14.92
C MET A 223 2.71 14.65 15.49
N ALA A 224 2.10 13.52 15.12
CA ALA A 224 2.51 12.21 15.60
C ALA A 224 3.93 11.82 15.13
N LEU A 225 4.27 12.12 13.86
CA LEU A 225 5.61 11.85 13.33
C LEU A 225 6.67 12.88 13.74
N GLY A 226 6.25 14.11 14.01
CA GLY A 226 7.12 15.27 14.21
C GLY A 226 7.31 15.71 15.66
N GLY A 227 6.42 15.30 16.56
CA GLY A 227 6.39 15.71 17.97
C GLY A 227 6.00 17.18 18.19
N ARG A 228 5.49 17.87 17.17
CA ARG A 228 5.09 19.29 17.24
C ARG A 228 3.98 19.63 16.26
N ALA A 229 3.21 20.65 16.59
CA ALA A 229 2.11 21.10 15.75
C ALA A 229 2.63 21.69 14.41
N PRO A 230 2.05 21.30 13.26
CA PRO A 230 2.36 21.94 11.98
C PRO A 230 1.79 23.36 11.90
N ARG A 231 2.40 24.20 11.08
CA ARG A 231 1.90 25.56 10.80
C ARG A 231 0.61 25.51 9.97
N SER A 232 -0.33 26.40 10.27
CA SER A 232 -1.53 26.59 9.45
C SER A 232 -1.23 27.53 8.29
N LEU A 233 -1.55 27.09 7.07
CA LEU A 233 -1.51 27.92 5.86
C LEU A 233 -2.94 28.26 5.43
N PRO A 234 -3.23 29.53 5.07
CA PRO A 234 -4.52 29.88 4.49
C PRO A 234 -4.86 28.96 3.31
N ARG A 235 -6.04 28.33 3.33
CA ARG A 235 -6.47 27.35 2.31
C ARG A 235 -6.31 27.85 0.87
N PRO A 236 -6.62 29.12 0.52
CA PRO A 236 -6.40 29.64 -0.83
C PRO A 236 -4.92 29.61 -1.25
N LEU A 237 -4.00 29.96 -0.36
CA LEU A 237 -2.55 29.93 -0.64
C LEU A 237 -2.05 28.50 -0.85
N ALA A 238 -2.46 27.58 0.03
CA ALA A 238 -2.12 26.17 -0.10
C ALA A 238 -2.67 25.57 -1.42
N ARG A 239 -3.88 25.95 -1.83
CA ARG A 239 -4.46 25.54 -3.13
C ARG A 239 -3.66 26.10 -4.30
N GLY A 240 -3.28 27.37 -4.26
CA GLY A 240 -2.46 28.00 -5.28
C GLY A 240 -1.11 27.28 -5.46
N ALA A 241 -0.43 26.98 -4.35
CA ALA A 241 0.83 26.25 -4.36
C ALA A 241 0.69 24.81 -4.91
N VAL A 242 -0.36 24.08 -4.53
CA VAL A 242 -0.63 22.74 -5.09
C VAL A 242 -0.93 22.79 -6.59
N SER A 243 -1.76 23.75 -7.03
CA SER A 243 -2.07 23.93 -8.46
C SER A 243 -0.82 24.26 -9.28
N ALA A 244 0.05 25.14 -8.76
CA ALA A 244 1.33 25.45 -9.39
C ALA A 244 2.25 24.22 -9.46
N ALA A 245 2.32 23.42 -8.39
CA ALA A 245 3.11 22.20 -8.37
C ALA A 245 2.60 21.17 -9.40
N PHE A 246 1.28 21.03 -9.57
CA PHE A 246 0.72 20.17 -10.62
C PHE A 246 0.96 20.73 -12.04
N ALA A 247 0.87 22.04 -12.23
CA ALA A 247 1.18 22.67 -13.52
C ALA A 247 2.64 22.42 -13.92
N ALA A 248 3.58 22.58 -12.98
CA ALA A 248 4.98 22.22 -13.17
C ALA A 248 5.17 20.71 -13.42
N GLY A 249 4.38 19.87 -12.75
CA GLY A 249 4.39 18.42 -12.93
C GLY A 249 3.94 17.95 -14.33
N ARG A 250 3.13 18.73 -15.05
CA ARG A 250 2.77 18.44 -16.46
C ARG A 250 3.94 18.63 -17.43
N LEU A 251 4.94 19.43 -17.04
CA LEU A 251 6.14 19.66 -17.83
C LEU A 251 7.24 18.62 -17.52
N ASN A 252 7.14 17.94 -16.37
CA ASN A 252 8.09 16.91 -15.96
C ASN A 252 7.41 15.95 -14.95
N ASP A 253 7.13 14.74 -15.41
CA ASP A 253 6.40 13.70 -14.66
C ASP A 253 7.02 13.35 -13.31
N ARG A 254 8.33 13.61 -13.12
CA ARG A 254 9.02 13.41 -11.84
C ARG A 254 8.43 14.26 -10.71
N PHE A 255 7.83 15.40 -11.01
CA PHE A 255 7.24 16.29 -10.00
C PHE A 255 5.79 15.98 -9.65
N SER A 256 5.06 15.24 -10.50
CA SER A 256 3.65 14.89 -10.28
C SER A 256 3.43 14.13 -8.95
N GLY A 257 4.32 13.20 -8.62
CA GLY A 257 4.28 12.44 -7.37
C GLY A 257 4.58 13.29 -6.12
N HIS A 258 5.43 14.29 -6.25
CA HIS A 258 5.71 15.25 -5.17
C HIS A 258 4.52 16.20 -4.95
N ALA A 259 3.92 16.71 -6.02
CA ALA A 259 2.72 17.54 -5.96
C ALA A 259 1.55 16.80 -5.29
N ARG A 260 1.31 15.54 -5.69
CA ARG A 260 0.28 14.70 -5.05
C ARG A 260 0.57 14.46 -3.57
N ARG A 261 1.83 14.21 -3.20
CA ARG A 261 2.20 14.03 -1.79
C ARG A 261 1.94 15.29 -0.98
N LEU A 262 2.28 16.47 -1.52
CA LEU A 262 2.02 17.76 -0.87
C LEU A 262 0.51 17.98 -0.69
N GLU A 263 -0.29 17.72 -1.73
CA GLU A 263 -1.75 17.78 -1.66
C GLU A 263 -2.30 16.89 -0.53
N MET A 264 -1.78 15.65 -0.38
CA MET A 264 -2.19 14.74 0.69
C MET A 264 -1.78 15.20 2.09
N LEU A 265 -0.61 15.83 2.25
CA LEU A 265 -0.19 16.37 3.54
C LEU A 265 -0.99 17.61 3.95
N TRP A 266 -1.43 18.42 2.99
CA TRP A 266 -2.14 19.67 3.28
C TRP A 266 -3.66 19.52 3.34
N PHE A 267 -4.26 18.75 2.44
CA PHE A 267 -5.71 18.63 2.28
C PHE A 267 -6.26 17.23 2.60
N GLY A 268 -5.38 16.25 2.80
CA GLY A 268 -5.80 14.88 3.07
C GLY A 268 -6.61 14.25 1.94
N GLN A 269 -7.28 13.16 2.25
CA GLN A 269 -8.23 12.50 1.35
C GLN A 269 -9.22 11.70 2.20
N GLN A 270 -10.51 11.85 1.91
CA GLN A 270 -11.54 11.13 2.66
C GLN A 270 -11.52 9.64 2.30
N GLN A 271 -11.91 8.80 3.25
CA GLN A 271 -12.16 7.37 3.05
C GLN A 271 -13.63 7.09 3.35
N ALA A 272 -14.24 6.22 2.54
CA ALA A 272 -15.50 5.59 2.89
C ALA A 272 -15.31 4.58 4.00
N GLU A 273 -16.43 4.22 4.61
CA GLU A 273 -16.45 3.08 5.51
C GLU A 273 -16.00 1.84 4.74
N SER A 274 -15.07 1.09 5.36
CA SER A 274 -14.55 -0.14 4.78
C SER A 274 -15.40 -1.33 5.20
N TRP A 275 -15.51 -2.31 4.31
CA TRP A 275 -16.01 -3.64 4.67
C TRP A 275 -15.28 -4.23 5.87
N LEU A 276 -13.97 -3.98 6.05
CA LEU A 276 -13.22 -4.44 7.23
C LEU A 276 -13.84 -3.92 8.53
N SER A 277 -14.18 -2.63 8.60
CA SER A 277 -14.84 -2.07 9.79
C SER A 277 -16.23 -2.67 9.99
N GLN A 278 -16.99 -2.83 8.90
CA GLN A 278 -18.34 -3.39 8.93
C GLN A 278 -18.35 -4.88 9.32
N SER A 279 -17.29 -5.63 8.99
CA SER A 279 -17.12 -7.04 9.35
C SER A 279 -16.59 -7.24 10.77
N GLY A 280 -16.34 -6.16 11.51
CA GLY A 280 -15.84 -6.19 12.89
C GLY A 280 -14.33 -6.33 13.00
N TRP A 281 -13.56 -6.15 11.91
CA TRP A 281 -12.11 -6.06 12.01
C TRP A 281 -11.69 -4.77 12.72
N ILE A 282 -10.84 -4.93 13.74
CA ILE A 282 -10.30 -3.83 14.55
C ILE A 282 -8.80 -3.78 14.31
N ALA A 283 -8.31 -2.59 13.98
CA ALA A 283 -6.88 -2.36 13.80
C ALA A 283 -6.09 -2.67 15.09
N PRO A 284 -5.04 -3.50 15.04
CA PRO A 284 -4.26 -3.86 16.23
C PRO A 284 -3.45 -2.69 16.80
N HIS A 285 -3.10 -1.71 15.96
CA HIS A 285 -2.36 -0.51 16.36
C HIS A 285 -3.24 0.73 16.29
N GLN A 286 -3.39 1.37 17.45
CA GLN A 286 -4.17 2.60 17.61
C GLN A 286 -3.30 3.85 17.46
N GLN A 287 -3.88 5.04 17.66
CA GLN A 287 -3.20 6.32 17.44
C GLN A 287 -1.85 6.47 18.16
N ASN A 288 -1.69 5.90 19.36
CA ASN A 288 -0.42 5.96 20.11
C ASN A 288 0.77 5.34 19.33
N ALA A 289 0.53 4.34 18.50
CA ALA A 289 1.56 3.71 17.68
C ALA A 289 2.15 4.66 16.61
N TRP A 290 1.39 5.68 16.19
CA TRP A 290 1.93 6.73 15.32
C TRP A 290 2.95 7.61 16.03
N HIS A 291 2.73 7.93 17.30
CA HIS A 291 3.70 8.66 18.12
C HIS A 291 4.95 7.82 18.41
N GLU A 292 4.78 6.51 18.64
CA GLU A 292 5.91 5.57 18.75
C GLU A 292 6.76 5.53 17.49
N LEU A 293 6.11 5.44 16.32
CA LEU A 293 6.80 5.52 15.03
C LEU A 293 7.58 6.83 14.89
N GLY A 294 6.98 7.97 15.27
CA GLY A 294 7.65 9.27 15.30
C GLY A 294 8.91 9.27 16.16
N ARG A 295 8.83 8.73 17.39
CA ARG A 295 9.97 8.61 18.32
C ARG A 295 11.08 7.72 17.77
N THR A 296 10.74 6.54 17.24
CA THR A 296 11.69 5.61 16.63
C THR A 296 12.46 6.27 15.48
N LEU A 297 11.75 6.98 14.61
CA LEU A 297 12.35 7.68 13.48
C LEU A 297 13.24 8.87 13.88
N ALA A 298 12.95 9.51 15.01
CA ALA A 298 13.80 10.56 15.57
C ALA A 298 15.11 9.97 16.12
N HIS A 299 15.02 8.88 16.89
CA HIS A 299 16.17 8.19 17.45
C HIS A 299 17.13 7.68 16.37
N ASP A 300 16.59 7.05 15.32
CA ASP A 300 17.38 6.57 14.17
C ASP A 300 18.07 7.69 13.38
N SER A 301 17.50 8.91 13.38
CA SER A 301 18.11 10.06 12.70
C SER A 301 19.31 10.55 13.52
N ASN A 302 19.13 10.72 14.83
CA ASN A 302 20.19 11.21 15.72
C ASN A 302 21.41 10.27 15.78
N ARG A 303 21.21 8.95 15.70
CA ARG A 303 22.33 8.00 15.65
C ARG A 303 23.17 8.16 14.38
N LYS A 304 22.54 8.43 13.23
CA LYS A 304 23.24 8.63 11.95
C LYS A 304 23.97 9.97 11.87
N ASP A 305 23.50 10.98 12.59
CA ASP A 305 24.17 12.29 12.62
C ASP A 305 25.37 12.31 13.59
N ALA A 306 25.53 11.26 14.40
CA ALA A 306 26.62 11.10 15.38
C ALA A 306 27.76 10.16 14.91
N GLU A 307 27.58 9.47 13.79
CA GLU A 307 28.57 8.62 13.10
C GLU A 307 29.24 9.39 11.95
#